data_AF-A0A7X7QSG0-F1
#
_entry.id   AF-A0A7X7QSG0-F1
#
_cell.length_a   1.000
_cell.length_b   1.000
_cell.length_c   1.000
_cell.angle_alpha   90.00
_cell.angle_beta   90.00
_cell.angle_gamma   90.00
#
_symmetry.space_group_name_H-M   'P 1'
#
loop_
_entity.id
_entity.type
_entity.pdbx_description
1 polymer ?
#
loop_
_entity_poly.entity_id
_entity_poly.type
_entity_poly.pdbx_seq_one_letter_code
_entity_poly.pdbx_strand_id
1 'polypeptide(L)'
;YTFPDGLYQDFIKTGDLQSKNALKLMGENSAGAGILKHWGIGYISSREVAFIFKTYLRLIDLGEDVQNMHIMAADVALGHIDQWFVSKTAGYYKPFMVGLTLSSLIDYYEKTHDPRIPAAVAVAADGLWDCCWLGDREGASNADQGFFYTSSTLPHKAYITPLNAVIAPAYAWLYSHTGNDKYRVRGDRIFEAAVRNASKSNIGWNQKQTNQQYNYSFKFVEWRSNPKQHDPTAPAAPTRLRLTRPGAASH
;
A
#
# COMPACT_ATOMS: atom_id res chain seq x y z
N TYR A 1 -3.42 2.21 -14.75
CA TYR A 1 -2.65 2.42 -13.50
C TYR A 1 -1.67 3.55 -13.72
N THR A 2 -1.43 4.39 -12.72
CA THR A 2 -0.45 5.49 -12.80
C THR A 2 0.82 5.11 -12.04
N PHE A 3 1.98 5.45 -12.60
CA PHE A 3 3.29 5.25 -11.97
C PHE A 3 4.02 6.60 -11.99
N PRO A 4 3.75 7.47 -11.00
CA PRO A 4 4.13 8.88 -11.07
C PRO A 4 5.61 9.13 -10.78
N ASP A 5 6.28 8.21 -10.08
CA ASP A 5 7.63 8.46 -9.54
C ASP A 5 8.67 8.71 -10.65
N GLY A 6 8.56 8.06 -11.81
CA GLY A 6 9.49 8.28 -12.94
C GLY A 6 9.41 9.70 -13.50
N LEU A 7 8.19 10.17 -13.84
CA LEU A 7 7.96 11.52 -14.34
C LEU A 7 8.29 12.58 -13.28
N TYR A 8 7.99 12.29 -12.01
CA TYR A 8 8.35 13.17 -10.90
C TYR A 8 9.86 13.33 -10.78
N GLN A 9 10.60 12.21 -10.78
CA GLN A 9 12.07 12.24 -10.68
C GLN A 9 12.73 12.90 -11.88
N ASP A 10 12.18 12.73 -13.08
CA ASP A 10 12.65 13.43 -14.27
C ASP A 10 12.50 14.95 -14.11
N PHE A 11 11.30 15.43 -13.76
CA PHE A 11 11.08 16.87 -13.52
C PHE A 11 11.99 17.44 -12.43
N ILE A 12 12.15 16.75 -11.30
CA ILE A 12 13.02 17.22 -10.20
C ILE A 12 14.48 17.35 -10.65
N LYS A 13 14.95 16.50 -11.56
CA LYS A 13 16.35 16.50 -12.02
C LYS A 13 16.60 17.48 -13.16
N THR A 14 15.64 17.65 -14.06
CA THR A 14 15.84 18.36 -15.34
C THR A 14 15.07 19.68 -15.43
N GLY A 15 14.00 19.84 -14.64
CA GLY A 15 13.03 20.91 -14.80
C GLY A 15 12.07 20.73 -15.97
N ASP A 16 12.00 19.54 -16.60
CA ASP A 16 11.17 19.32 -17.78
C ASP A 16 9.66 19.49 -17.50
N LEU A 17 9.11 20.60 -17.98
CA LEU A 17 7.69 20.92 -17.83
C LEU A 17 6.77 19.91 -18.52
N GLN A 18 7.23 19.14 -19.52
CA GLN A 18 6.43 18.08 -20.13
C GLN A 18 6.18 16.94 -19.14
N SER A 19 7.20 16.53 -18.37
CA SER A 19 7.07 15.54 -17.30
C SER A 19 6.10 16.00 -16.22
N LYS A 20 6.18 17.28 -15.81
CA LYS A 20 5.22 17.88 -14.87
C LYS A 20 3.79 17.90 -15.44
N ASN A 21 3.62 18.32 -16.68
CA ASN A 21 2.30 18.37 -17.34
C ASN A 21 1.68 16.97 -17.50
N ALA A 22 2.50 15.96 -17.83
CA ALA A 22 2.06 14.57 -17.90
C ALA A 22 1.54 14.06 -16.54
N LEU A 23 2.19 14.41 -15.43
CA LEU A 23 1.69 14.09 -14.09
C LEU A 23 0.32 14.71 -13.81
N LYS A 24 0.10 15.97 -14.21
CA LYS A 24 -1.19 16.64 -14.05
C LYS A 24 -2.28 15.92 -14.84
N LEU A 25 -1.99 15.59 -16.10
CA LEU A 25 -2.91 14.81 -16.94
C LEU A 25 -3.25 13.45 -16.32
N MET A 26 -2.29 12.76 -15.68
CA MET A 26 -2.56 11.52 -14.95
C MET A 26 -3.49 11.75 -13.74
N GLY A 27 -3.28 12.83 -12.99
CA GLY A 27 -4.10 13.21 -11.84
C GLY A 27 -5.55 13.53 -12.21
N GLU A 28 -5.79 13.99 -13.43
CA GLU A 28 -7.11 14.40 -13.91
C GLU A 28 -7.87 13.30 -14.65
N ASN A 29 -7.16 12.48 -15.45
CA ASN A 29 -7.76 11.62 -16.47
C ASN A 29 -7.57 10.12 -16.23
N SER A 30 -6.82 9.71 -15.20
CA SER A 30 -6.63 8.28 -14.94
C SER A 30 -7.91 7.63 -14.41
N ALA A 31 -8.01 6.30 -14.57
CA ALA A 31 -9.13 5.52 -14.03
C ALA A 31 -9.35 5.76 -12.51
N GLY A 32 -8.26 5.90 -11.74
CA GLY A 32 -8.34 6.21 -10.31
C GLY A 32 -8.92 7.60 -10.04
N ALA A 33 -8.59 8.59 -10.89
CA ALA A 33 -9.18 9.93 -10.80
C ALA A 33 -10.69 9.89 -11.07
N GLY A 34 -11.11 9.13 -12.09
CA GLY A 34 -12.53 8.89 -12.36
C GLY A 34 -13.24 8.21 -11.20
N ILE A 35 -12.63 7.17 -10.61
CA ILE A 35 -13.19 6.43 -9.45
C ILE A 35 -13.45 7.37 -8.27
N LEU A 36 -12.47 8.18 -7.88
CA LEU A 36 -12.63 9.09 -6.75
C LEU A 36 -13.70 10.16 -7.02
N LYS A 37 -13.79 10.67 -8.26
CA LYS A 37 -14.75 11.71 -8.62
C LYS A 37 -16.19 11.22 -8.80
N HIS A 38 -16.39 9.99 -9.27
CA HIS A 38 -17.70 9.56 -9.80
C HIS A 38 -18.20 8.21 -9.29
N TRP A 39 -17.39 7.41 -8.61
CA TRP A 39 -17.73 6.02 -8.28
C TRP A 39 -17.77 5.76 -6.78
N GLY A 40 -18.56 4.76 -6.40
CA GLY A 40 -18.58 4.24 -5.04
C GLY A 40 -17.22 3.68 -4.60
N ILE A 41 -16.88 3.92 -3.35
CA ILE A 41 -15.58 3.68 -2.69
C ILE A 41 -15.40 2.23 -2.20
N GLY A 42 -15.84 1.26 -3.03
CA GLY A 42 -15.84 -0.16 -2.69
C GLY A 42 -14.47 -0.82 -2.82
N TYR A 43 -14.19 -1.80 -1.95
CA TYR A 43 -12.89 -2.48 -1.82
C TYR A 43 -12.25 -3.03 -3.12
N ILE A 44 -13.05 -3.24 -4.16
CA ILE A 44 -12.59 -3.75 -5.46
C ILE A 44 -11.68 -2.73 -6.18
N SER A 45 -11.90 -1.42 -5.96
CA SER A 45 -11.17 -0.34 -6.62
C SER A 45 -9.84 0.03 -5.93
N SER A 46 -9.44 -0.71 -4.90
CA SER A 46 -8.33 -0.31 -4.03
C SER A 46 -6.98 -0.16 -4.74
N ARG A 47 -6.74 -0.90 -5.81
CA ARG A 47 -5.51 -0.74 -6.60
C ARG A 47 -5.51 0.61 -7.29
N GLU A 48 -6.59 0.90 -8.02
CA GLU A 48 -6.74 2.13 -8.78
C GLU A 48 -6.65 3.34 -7.86
N VAL A 49 -7.27 3.26 -6.67
CA VAL A 49 -7.14 4.27 -5.61
C VAL A 49 -5.69 4.39 -5.12
N ALA A 50 -5.00 3.29 -4.80
CA ALA A 50 -3.61 3.35 -4.33
C ALA A 50 -2.66 3.99 -5.36
N PHE A 51 -2.85 3.73 -6.66
CA PHE A 51 -2.04 4.33 -7.72
C PHE A 51 -2.29 5.83 -7.90
N ILE A 52 -3.56 6.24 -7.98
CA ILE A 52 -3.87 7.67 -8.14
C ILE A 52 -3.49 8.46 -6.88
N PHE A 53 -3.59 7.83 -5.70
CA PHE A 53 -3.18 8.46 -4.45
C PHE A 53 -1.69 8.85 -4.49
N LYS A 54 -0.81 7.96 -4.94
CA LYS A 54 0.61 8.29 -5.15
C LYS A 54 0.79 9.43 -6.16
N THR A 55 -0.02 9.49 -7.21
CA THR A 55 0.04 10.60 -8.18
C THR A 55 -0.30 11.93 -7.52
N TYR A 56 -1.35 12.00 -6.70
CA TYR A 56 -1.69 13.23 -5.96
C TYR A 56 -0.61 13.64 -4.97
N LEU A 57 0.02 12.68 -4.29
CA LEU A 57 1.16 12.97 -3.41
C LEU A 57 2.33 13.62 -4.16
N ARG A 58 2.64 13.15 -5.38
CA ARG A 58 3.69 13.76 -6.21
C ARG A 58 3.30 15.13 -6.75
N LEU A 59 2.03 15.34 -7.10
CA LEU A 59 1.55 16.66 -7.53
C LEU A 59 1.68 17.69 -6.39
N ILE A 60 1.34 17.32 -5.16
CA ILE A 60 1.52 18.18 -3.98
C ILE A 60 3.00 18.49 -3.73
N ASP A 61 3.90 17.51 -3.90
CA ASP A 61 5.34 17.73 -3.80
C ASP A 61 5.86 18.78 -4.80
N LEU A 62 5.15 18.96 -5.92
CA LEU A 62 5.45 19.97 -6.94
C LEU A 62 4.73 21.30 -6.73
N GLY A 63 4.02 21.46 -5.61
CA GLY A 63 3.23 22.64 -5.28
C GLY A 63 1.93 22.77 -6.08
N GLU A 64 1.46 21.70 -6.74
CA GLU A 64 0.20 21.73 -7.47
C GLU A 64 -1.00 21.59 -6.52
N ASP A 65 -2.06 22.36 -6.79
CA ASP A 65 -3.34 22.21 -6.10
C ASP A 65 -4.11 21.02 -6.69
N VAL A 66 -4.29 19.98 -5.87
CA VAL A 66 -5.06 18.77 -6.22
C VAL A 66 -6.47 18.79 -5.62
N GLN A 67 -6.99 19.94 -5.18
CA GLN A 67 -8.37 20.13 -4.72
C GLN A 67 -8.80 19.10 -3.66
N ASN A 68 -7.97 18.88 -2.64
CA ASN A 68 -8.19 17.89 -1.57
C ASN A 68 -8.31 16.42 -2.02
N MET A 69 -8.02 16.09 -3.29
CA MET A 69 -8.14 14.71 -3.80
C MET A 69 -7.21 13.72 -3.08
N HIS A 70 -6.08 14.19 -2.54
CA HIS A 70 -5.20 13.42 -1.66
C HIS A 70 -5.88 13.04 -0.33
N ILE A 71 -6.68 13.93 0.27
CA ILE A 71 -7.45 13.65 1.49
C ILE A 71 -8.54 12.62 1.17
N MET A 72 -9.27 12.82 0.07
CA MET A 72 -10.28 11.87 -0.37
C MET A 72 -9.69 10.48 -0.63
N ALA A 73 -8.52 10.41 -1.29
CA ALA A 73 -7.83 9.15 -1.51
C ALA A 73 -7.39 8.48 -0.20
N ALA A 74 -6.97 9.25 0.81
CA ALA A 74 -6.65 8.75 2.14
C ALA A 74 -7.88 8.13 2.82
N ASP A 75 -9.01 8.85 2.82
CA ASP A 75 -10.25 8.38 3.44
C ASP A 75 -10.77 7.10 2.78
N VAL A 76 -10.70 7.02 1.44
CA VAL A 76 -11.10 5.83 0.69
C VAL A 76 -10.16 4.65 0.97
N ALA A 77 -8.84 4.90 1.01
CA ALA A 77 -7.86 3.87 1.36
C ALA A 77 -8.06 3.31 2.77
N LEU A 78 -8.36 4.17 3.76
CA LEU A 78 -8.75 3.76 5.11
C LEU A 78 -10.06 2.97 5.10
N GLY A 79 -11.04 3.38 4.28
CA GLY A 79 -12.30 2.67 4.08
C GLY A 79 -12.13 1.28 3.48
N HIS A 80 -11.11 1.04 2.65
CA HIS A 80 -10.78 -0.29 2.16
C HIS A 80 -10.23 -1.19 3.29
N ILE A 81 -9.37 -0.66 4.17
CA ILE A 81 -8.88 -1.38 5.35
C ILE A 81 -10.04 -1.77 6.25
N ASP A 82 -10.99 -0.86 6.47
CA ASP A 82 -12.20 -1.15 7.24
C ASP A 82 -12.99 -2.32 6.63
N GLN A 83 -13.30 -2.25 5.32
CA GLN A 83 -14.03 -3.29 4.60
C GLN A 83 -13.33 -4.66 4.66
N TRP A 84 -12.00 -4.70 4.64
CA TRP A 84 -11.22 -5.94 4.67
C TRP A 84 -11.09 -6.55 6.06
N PHE A 85 -10.77 -5.74 7.07
CA PHE A 85 -10.26 -6.25 8.34
C PHE A 85 -11.09 -5.86 9.56
N VAL A 86 -11.90 -4.78 9.47
CA VAL A 86 -12.68 -4.27 10.60
C VAL A 86 -14.15 -4.66 10.46
N SER A 87 -14.87 -4.08 9.49
CA SER A 87 -16.27 -4.41 9.23
C SER A 87 -16.44 -5.72 8.47
N LYS A 88 -15.37 -6.20 7.81
CA LYS A 88 -15.34 -7.46 7.04
C LYS A 88 -16.48 -7.57 6.03
N THR A 89 -16.85 -6.44 5.43
CA THR A 89 -17.89 -6.33 4.40
C THR A 89 -17.37 -6.67 3.00
N ALA A 90 -16.05 -6.81 2.83
CA ALA A 90 -15.45 -7.26 1.58
C ALA A 90 -15.62 -8.77 1.37
N GLY A 91 -16.18 -9.16 0.23
CA GLY A 91 -16.35 -10.58 -0.14
C GLY A 91 -15.04 -11.29 -0.50
N TYR A 92 -14.02 -10.54 -0.92
CA TYR A 92 -12.65 -11.02 -1.11
C TYR A 92 -11.68 -9.84 -1.18
N TYR A 93 -10.39 -10.13 -1.09
CA TYR A 93 -9.31 -9.18 -1.39
C TYR A 93 -8.06 -9.94 -1.76
N LYS A 94 -7.11 -9.24 -2.37
CA LYS A 94 -5.80 -9.82 -2.70
C LYS A 94 -4.74 -9.17 -1.82
N PRO A 95 -3.87 -9.94 -1.14
CA PRO A 95 -2.85 -9.38 -0.25
C PRO A 95 -1.99 -8.26 -0.85
N PHE A 96 -1.66 -8.36 -2.14
CA PHE A 96 -0.90 -7.29 -2.82
C PHE A 96 -1.68 -5.98 -2.96
N MET A 97 -3.02 -6.02 -3.03
CA MET A 97 -3.87 -4.83 -3.08
C MET A 97 -3.84 -4.10 -1.74
N VAL A 98 -3.81 -4.87 -0.66
CA VAL A 98 -3.60 -4.34 0.69
C VAL A 98 -2.21 -3.71 0.77
N GLY A 99 -1.14 -4.42 0.35
CA GLY A 99 0.22 -3.86 0.30
C GLY A 99 0.33 -2.52 -0.46
N LEU A 100 -0.31 -2.41 -1.63
CA LEU A 100 -0.37 -1.14 -2.39
C LEU A 100 -1.06 -0.02 -1.59
N THR A 101 -2.18 -0.34 -0.95
CA THR A 101 -2.95 0.60 -0.12
C THR A 101 -2.12 1.08 1.09
N LEU A 102 -1.43 0.15 1.76
CA LEU A 102 -0.53 0.48 2.87
C LEU A 102 0.62 1.36 2.41
N SER A 103 1.22 1.08 1.25
CA SER A 103 2.28 1.94 0.75
C SER A 103 1.83 3.36 0.46
N SER A 104 0.63 3.57 -0.13
CA SER A 104 0.15 4.93 -0.38
C SER A 104 -0.24 5.66 0.90
N LEU A 105 -0.81 4.97 1.88
CA LEU A 105 -1.12 5.54 3.19
C LEU A 105 0.16 5.91 3.96
N ILE A 106 1.18 5.06 3.96
CA ILE A 106 2.46 5.38 4.60
C ILE A 106 3.10 6.60 3.92
N ASP A 107 3.14 6.66 2.59
CA ASP A 107 3.66 7.82 1.86
C ASP A 107 2.90 9.12 2.22
N TYR A 108 1.59 9.02 2.49
CA TYR A 108 0.79 10.15 2.95
C TYR A 108 1.11 10.52 4.40
N TYR A 109 1.21 9.55 5.31
CA TYR A 109 1.59 9.79 6.70
C TYR A 109 2.95 10.49 6.83
N GLU A 110 3.94 10.06 6.05
CA GLU A 110 5.27 10.67 6.05
C GLU A 110 5.25 12.16 5.64
N LYS A 111 4.16 12.64 5.02
CA LYS A 111 3.97 14.03 4.63
C LYS A 111 3.05 14.81 5.55
N THR A 112 1.97 14.18 6.01
CA THR A 112 0.86 14.87 6.70
C THR A 112 0.77 14.55 8.18
N HIS A 113 1.45 13.49 8.62
CA HIS A 113 1.35 12.92 9.97
C HIS A 113 -0.10 12.60 10.40
N ASP A 114 -0.96 12.20 9.46
CA ASP A 114 -2.35 11.84 9.77
C ASP A 114 -2.42 10.73 10.84
N PRO A 115 -2.94 11.02 12.04
CA PRO A 115 -2.86 10.12 13.19
C PRO A 115 -3.70 8.85 13.02
N ARG A 116 -4.57 8.78 12.01
CA ARG A 116 -5.38 7.59 11.73
C ARG A 116 -4.56 6.45 11.13
N ILE A 117 -3.44 6.78 10.48
CA ILE A 117 -2.72 5.85 9.60
C ILE A 117 -1.94 4.79 10.36
N PRO A 118 -1.14 5.09 11.40
CA PRO A 118 -0.35 4.05 12.08
C PRO A 118 -1.19 2.87 12.56
N ALA A 119 -2.33 3.16 13.19
CA ALA A 119 -3.21 2.13 13.69
C ALA A 119 -3.91 1.34 12.55
N ALA A 120 -4.33 2.01 11.47
CA ALA A 120 -4.91 1.34 10.31
C ALA A 120 -3.90 0.41 9.63
N VAL A 121 -2.64 0.84 9.51
CA VAL A 121 -1.57 0.04 8.91
C VAL A 121 -1.27 -1.20 9.77
N ALA A 122 -1.23 -1.04 11.10
CA ALA A 122 -1.06 -2.16 12.02
C ALA A 122 -2.19 -3.20 11.89
N VAL A 123 -3.46 -2.76 11.88
CA VAL A 123 -4.64 -3.62 11.70
C VAL A 123 -4.55 -4.43 10.40
N ALA A 124 -4.22 -3.77 9.30
CA ALA A 124 -4.13 -4.44 8.01
C ALA A 124 -2.92 -5.40 7.93
N ALA A 125 -1.77 -5.02 8.49
CA ALA A 125 -0.59 -5.88 8.52
C ALA A 125 -0.86 -7.15 9.34
N ASP A 126 -1.45 -7.01 10.53
CA ASP A 126 -1.79 -8.15 11.38
C ASP A 126 -2.85 -9.03 10.73
N GLY A 127 -3.91 -8.44 10.18
CA GLY A 127 -4.94 -9.17 9.45
C GLY A 127 -4.40 -9.94 8.24
N LEU A 128 -3.46 -9.36 7.48
CA LEU A 128 -2.78 -10.04 6.38
C LEU A 128 -1.97 -11.24 6.85
N TRP A 129 -1.17 -11.08 7.90
CA TRP A 129 -0.38 -12.17 8.46
C TRP A 129 -1.29 -13.33 8.84
N ASP A 130 -2.32 -13.06 9.62
CA ASP A 130 -3.18 -14.09 10.20
C ASP A 130 -4.03 -14.81 9.14
N CYS A 131 -4.58 -14.09 8.15
CA CYS A 131 -5.42 -14.71 7.13
C CYS A 131 -4.63 -15.46 6.06
N CYS A 132 -3.50 -14.89 5.68
CA CYS A 132 -3.03 -15.04 4.31
C CYS A 132 -1.56 -15.46 4.21
N TRP A 133 -0.79 -15.40 5.30
CA TRP A 133 0.57 -15.94 5.34
C TRP A 133 0.55 -17.48 5.33
N LEU A 134 1.32 -18.07 4.43
CA LEU A 134 1.44 -19.52 4.28
C LEU A 134 2.60 -20.12 5.07
N GLY A 135 3.63 -19.32 5.36
CA GLY A 135 4.90 -19.83 5.87
C GLY A 135 4.84 -20.45 7.26
N ASP A 136 3.72 -20.30 7.98
CA ASP A 136 3.48 -20.87 9.31
C ASP A 136 2.41 -21.99 9.30
N ARG A 137 1.87 -22.34 8.12
CA ARG A 137 0.85 -23.40 8.04
C ARG A 137 1.50 -24.77 8.18
N GLU A 138 0.75 -25.70 8.77
CA GLU A 138 1.18 -27.08 8.88
C GLU A 138 1.53 -27.67 7.50
N GLY A 139 2.71 -28.27 7.40
CA GLY A 139 3.25 -28.81 6.15
C GLY A 139 3.86 -27.80 5.18
N ALA A 140 3.95 -26.51 5.54
CA ALA A 140 4.62 -25.50 4.71
C ALA A 140 6.13 -25.77 4.59
N SER A 141 6.63 -25.75 3.36
CA SER A 141 8.06 -25.81 3.07
C SER A 141 8.68 -24.41 2.92
N ASN A 142 10.00 -24.33 2.76
CA ASN A 142 10.67 -23.08 2.41
C ASN A 142 10.19 -22.50 1.06
N ALA A 143 9.59 -23.32 0.19
CA ALA A 143 8.98 -22.83 -1.05
C ALA A 143 7.62 -22.15 -0.83
N ASP A 144 6.99 -22.37 0.32
CA ASP A 144 5.64 -21.88 0.68
C ASP A 144 5.68 -20.60 1.53
N GLN A 145 6.85 -19.98 1.69
CA GLN A 145 6.97 -18.70 2.38
C GLN A 145 6.36 -17.60 1.50
N GLY A 146 5.10 -17.23 1.73
CA GLY A 146 4.45 -16.13 1.04
C GLY A 146 2.97 -15.96 1.35
N PHE A 147 2.36 -14.95 0.73
CA PHE A 147 0.93 -14.72 0.86
C PHE A 147 0.13 -15.43 -0.25
N PHE A 148 -1.09 -15.86 0.07
CA PHE A 148 -2.05 -16.26 -0.97
C PHE A 148 -2.29 -15.14 -1.99
N TYR A 149 -2.69 -15.51 -3.20
CA TYR A 149 -3.10 -14.52 -4.18
C TYR A 149 -4.44 -13.84 -3.84
N THR A 150 -5.33 -14.52 -3.12
CA THR A 150 -6.67 -14.03 -2.75
C THR A 150 -7.06 -14.53 -1.35
N SER A 151 -7.91 -13.78 -0.65
CA SER A 151 -8.47 -14.15 0.65
C SER A 151 -9.69 -15.09 0.57
N SER A 152 -10.24 -15.30 -0.62
CA SER A 152 -11.38 -16.20 -0.86
C SER A 152 -10.98 -17.69 -0.76
N THR A 153 -11.88 -18.53 -0.24
CA THR A 153 -11.64 -19.96 0.08
C THR A 153 -11.76 -20.98 -1.08
N LEU A 154 -11.77 -20.58 -2.36
CA LEU A 154 -12.00 -21.48 -3.52
C LEU A 154 -10.81 -21.55 -4.49
N PRO A 155 -10.62 -22.67 -5.24
CA PRO A 155 -9.52 -23.64 -5.17
C PRO A 155 -8.15 -23.13 -5.67
N HIS A 156 -8.02 -21.84 -5.97
CA HIS A 156 -6.78 -21.22 -6.40
C HIS A 156 -5.84 -20.99 -5.21
N LYS A 157 -5.23 -22.08 -4.72
CA LYS A 157 -3.94 -22.08 -4.01
C LYS A 157 -2.79 -21.60 -4.92
N ALA A 158 -3.05 -20.68 -5.85
CA ALA A 158 -2.02 -20.02 -6.62
C ALA A 158 -1.32 -19.04 -5.67
N TYR A 159 -0.12 -19.39 -5.21
CA TYR A 159 0.76 -18.49 -4.50
C TYR A 159 1.55 -17.70 -5.55
N ILE A 160 1.57 -16.37 -5.39
CA ILE A 160 2.42 -15.49 -6.21
C ILE A 160 3.34 -14.76 -5.25
N THR A 161 4.35 -15.49 -4.78
CA THR A 161 5.42 -15.04 -3.88
C THR A 161 6.06 -13.69 -4.25
N PRO A 162 6.18 -13.30 -5.54
CA PRO A 162 6.68 -11.97 -5.93
C PRO A 162 5.92 -10.79 -5.35
N LEU A 163 4.64 -10.97 -5.06
CA LEU A 163 3.82 -9.88 -4.56
C LEU A 163 4.10 -9.60 -3.08
N ASN A 164 4.90 -10.43 -2.42
CA ASN A 164 5.40 -10.18 -1.07
C ASN A 164 6.20 -8.87 -0.99
N ALA A 165 6.94 -8.49 -2.05
CA ALA A 165 7.78 -7.29 -2.03
C ALA A 165 6.98 -5.98 -1.89
N VAL A 166 5.72 -5.94 -2.33
CA VAL A 166 4.87 -4.76 -2.10
C VAL A 166 4.31 -4.71 -0.67
N ILE A 167 4.33 -5.82 0.05
CA ILE A 167 3.80 -5.94 1.42
C ILE A 167 4.90 -5.68 2.45
N ALA A 168 6.12 -6.19 2.21
CA ALA A 168 7.23 -6.12 3.16
C ALA A 168 7.49 -4.71 3.73
N PRO A 169 7.47 -3.61 2.94
CA PRO A 169 7.76 -2.28 3.45
C PRO A 169 6.83 -1.83 4.58
N ALA A 170 5.55 -2.23 4.57
CA ALA A 170 4.63 -1.85 5.65
C ALA A 170 5.05 -2.43 7.01
N TYR A 171 5.62 -3.63 7.02
CA TYR A 171 6.14 -4.26 8.25
C TYR A 171 7.42 -3.58 8.72
N ALA A 172 8.32 -3.21 7.81
CA ALA A 172 9.51 -2.43 8.14
C ALA A 172 9.14 -1.07 8.74
N TRP A 173 8.16 -0.38 8.15
CA TRP A 173 7.65 0.89 8.65
C TRP A 173 6.99 0.76 10.02
N LEU A 174 6.17 -0.28 10.24
CA LEU A 174 5.58 -0.52 11.56
C LEU A 174 6.65 -0.79 12.63
N TYR A 175 7.70 -1.56 12.29
CA TYR A 175 8.82 -1.74 13.21
C TYR A 175 9.53 -0.43 13.51
N SER A 176 9.84 0.38 12.49
CA SER A 176 10.50 1.67 12.70
C SER A 176 9.65 2.66 13.49
N HIS A 177 8.32 2.56 13.40
CA HIS A 177 7.39 3.44 14.11
C HIS A 177 7.07 3.00 15.53
N THR A 178 7.05 1.69 15.80
CA THR A 178 6.59 1.13 17.09
C THR A 178 7.68 0.47 17.92
N GLY A 179 8.83 0.13 17.32
CA GLY A 179 9.85 -0.71 17.95
C GLY A 179 9.43 -2.17 18.20
N ASN A 180 8.22 -2.59 17.79
CA ASN A 180 7.72 -3.92 18.08
C ASN A 180 8.38 -4.97 17.17
N ASP A 181 9.18 -5.84 17.78
CA ASP A 181 9.99 -6.85 17.10
C ASP A 181 9.16 -7.83 16.24
N LYS A 182 7.87 -8.03 16.57
CA LYS A 182 6.92 -8.80 15.76
C LYS A 182 6.96 -8.34 14.30
N TYR A 183 6.91 -7.03 14.05
CA TYR A 183 6.87 -6.49 12.70
C TYR A 183 8.22 -6.63 11.99
N ARG A 184 9.34 -6.56 12.73
CA ARG A 184 10.67 -6.82 12.18
C ARG A 184 10.78 -8.26 11.67
N VAL A 185 10.48 -9.24 12.53
CA VAL A 185 10.58 -10.67 12.20
C VAL A 185 9.67 -11.03 11.02
N ARG A 186 8.41 -10.56 11.04
CA ARG A 186 7.47 -10.79 9.95
C ARG A 186 7.94 -10.12 8.65
N GLY A 187 8.38 -8.86 8.71
CA GLY A 187 8.90 -8.13 7.56
C GLY A 187 10.10 -8.80 6.91
N ASP A 188 11.07 -9.24 7.72
CA ASP A 188 12.29 -9.92 7.26
C ASP A 188 11.94 -11.21 6.50
N ARG A 189 11.01 -12.02 7.02
CA ARG A 189 10.53 -13.24 6.35
C ARG A 189 9.82 -12.96 5.03
N ILE A 190 8.99 -11.92 4.98
CA ILE A 190 8.28 -11.53 3.75
C ILE A 190 9.27 -11.07 2.69
N PHE A 191 10.26 -10.27 3.08
CA PHE A 191 11.29 -9.76 2.17
C PHE A 191 12.22 -10.88 1.68
N GLU A 192 12.72 -11.74 2.58
CA GLU A 192 13.53 -12.89 2.22
C GLU A 192 12.79 -13.80 1.23
N ALA A 193 11.51 -14.08 1.49
CA ALA A 193 10.68 -14.85 0.58
C ALA A 193 10.54 -14.21 -0.81
N ALA A 194 10.40 -12.87 -0.86
CA ALA A 194 10.31 -12.12 -2.10
C ALA A 194 11.60 -12.22 -2.93
N VAL A 195 12.76 -12.15 -2.26
CA VAL A 195 14.09 -12.23 -2.90
C VAL A 195 14.43 -13.67 -3.32
N ARG A 196 14.30 -14.65 -2.42
CA ARG A 196 14.68 -16.05 -2.71
C ARG A 196 13.82 -16.69 -3.79
N ASN A 197 12.55 -16.33 -3.87
CA ASN A 197 11.64 -16.89 -4.87
C ASN A 197 11.53 -16.00 -6.12
N ALA A 198 12.38 -14.98 -6.26
CA ALA A 198 12.42 -14.08 -7.42
C ALA A 198 12.63 -14.81 -8.77
N SER A 199 13.37 -15.92 -8.78
CA SER A 199 13.61 -16.73 -9.98
C SER A 199 12.39 -17.58 -10.40
N LYS A 200 11.57 -18.02 -9.45
CA LYS A 200 10.34 -18.82 -9.70
C LYS A 200 9.19 -18.01 -10.33
N SER A 201 9.49 -16.79 -10.70
CA SER A 201 8.50 -15.72 -10.79
C SER A 201 8.54 -15.00 -12.12
N ASN A 202 9.42 -15.40 -13.04
CA ASN A 202 9.55 -14.74 -14.34
C ASN A 202 9.68 -13.20 -14.20
N ILE A 203 10.41 -12.72 -13.19
CA ILE A 203 10.63 -11.27 -12.95
C ILE A 203 11.29 -10.60 -14.17
N GLY A 204 12.00 -11.36 -15.02
CA GLY A 204 12.52 -10.87 -16.30
C GLY A 204 11.49 -10.77 -17.43
N TRP A 205 10.29 -11.36 -17.29
CA TRP A 205 9.29 -11.48 -18.36
C TRP A 205 7.91 -10.91 -18.01
N ASN A 206 7.71 -10.45 -16.76
CA ASN A 206 6.45 -9.89 -16.29
C ASN A 206 6.63 -8.48 -15.72
N GLN A 207 6.39 -7.47 -16.57
CA GLN A 207 6.49 -6.03 -16.24
C GLN A 207 5.76 -5.65 -14.95
N LYS A 208 4.64 -6.29 -14.61
CA LYS A 208 3.92 -6.05 -13.35
C LYS A 208 4.77 -6.45 -12.15
N GLN A 209 5.33 -7.65 -12.18
CA GLN A 209 6.11 -8.17 -11.06
C GLN A 209 7.46 -7.45 -10.94
N THR A 210 8.09 -7.10 -12.06
CA THR A 210 9.31 -6.28 -12.10
C THR A 210 9.06 -4.91 -11.45
N ASN A 211 8.02 -4.19 -11.88
CA ASN A 211 7.72 -2.86 -11.35
C ASN A 211 7.37 -2.89 -9.86
N GLN A 212 6.72 -3.94 -9.38
CA GLN A 212 6.40 -4.06 -7.95
C GLN A 212 7.63 -4.44 -7.12
N GLN A 213 8.48 -5.36 -7.58
CA GLN A 213 9.72 -5.70 -6.87
C GLN A 213 10.71 -4.53 -6.83
N TYR A 214 10.90 -3.86 -7.96
CA TYR A 214 11.83 -2.74 -8.08
C TYR A 214 11.40 -1.53 -7.24
N ASN A 215 10.14 -1.09 -7.34
CA ASN A 215 9.70 0.13 -6.66
C ASN A 215 9.61 0.00 -5.13
N TYR A 216 9.42 -1.21 -4.60
CA TYR A 216 9.15 -1.41 -3.17
C TYR A 216 10.33 -1.97 -2.36
N SER A 217 11.31 -2.61 -3.02
CA SER A 217 12.48 -3.17 -2.33
C SER A 217 13.34 -2.10 -1.65
N PHE A 218 13.56 -0.94 -2.28
CA PHE A 218 14.34 0.15 -1.70
C PHE A 218 13.72 0.68 -0.39
N LYS A 219 12.40 0.85 -0.34
CA LYS A 219 11.69 1.33 0.86
C LYS A 219 11.81 0.38 2.04
N PHE A 220 11.79 -0.92 1.79
CA PHE A 220 12.00 -1.91 2.84
C PHE A 220 13.39 -1.74 3.48
N VAL A 221 14.44 -1.65 2.64
CA VAL A 221 15.83 -1.48 3.10
C VAL A 221 16.00 -0.16 3.86
N GLU A 222 15.45 0.94 3.34
CA GLU A 222 15.49 2.25 3.98
C GLU A 222 14.91 2.21 5.40
N TRP A 223 13.66 1.76 5.55
CA TRP A 223 13.00 1.74 6.87
C TRP A 223 13.61 0.73 7.83
N ARG A 224 14.19 -0.37 7.35
CA ARG A 224 14.91 -1.33 8.20
C ARG A 224 16.27 -0.82 8.67
N SER A 225 16.94 0.00 7.88
CA SER A 225 18.29 0.49 8.18
C SER A 225 18.26 1.73 9.08
N ASN A 226 17.18 2.51 9.02
CA ASN A 226 17.01 3.75 9.77
C ASN A 226 15.73 3.72 10.63
N PRO A 227 15.66 2.89 11.69
CA PRO A 227 14.52 2.92 12.59
C PRO A 227 14.39 4.30 13.25
N LYS A 228 13.18 4.90 13.20
CA LYS A 228 12.91 6.20 13.85
C LYS A 228 12.96 6.01 15.37
N GLN A 229 13.37 7.05 16.11
CA GLN A 229 13.35 7.01 17.57
C GLN A 229 11.91 6.81 18.07
N HIS A 230 11.74 5.88 19.02
CA HIS A 230 10.46 5.40 19.52
C HIS A 230 9.65 6.51 20.21
N ASP A 231 8.38 6.71 19.80
CA ASP A 231 7.41 7.51 20.53
C ASP A 231 6.55 6.61 21.44
N PRO A 232 6.73 6.65 22.77
CA PRO A 232 6.00 5.79 23.71
C PRO A 232 4.49 6.09 23.83
N THR A 233 3.96 7.08 23.10
CA THR A 233 2.55 7.50 23.21
C THR A 233 1.61 6.91 22.15
N ALA A 234 2.07 5.94 21.35
CA ALA A 234 1.25 5.32 20.31
C ALA A 234 -0.05 4.70 20.88
N PRO A 235 -1.25 5.20 20.49
CA PRO A 235 -2.51 4.73 21.05
C PRO A 235 -2.88 3.32 20.57
N ALA A 236 -3.61 2.58 21.40
CA ALA A 236 -4.14 1.26 21.08
C ALA A 236 -5.05 1.28 19.83
N ALA A 237 -5.10 0.16 19.11
CA ALA A 237 -5.85 0.02 17.87
C ALA A 237 -7.34 0.43 18.03
N PRO A 238 -7.87 1.32 17.19
CA PRO A 238 -9.24 1.81 17.32
C PRO A 238 -10.24 0.73 16.90
N THR A 239 -11.34 0.60 17.64
CA THR A 239 -12.44 -0.33 17.37
C THR A 239 -13.26 0.05 16.12
N ARG A 240 -13.10 1.28 15.60
CA ARG A 240 -13.58 1.75 14.29
C ARG A 240 -12.62 2.80 13.73
N LEU A 241 -12.28 2.70 12.45
CA LEU A 241 -11.66 3.81 11.72
C LEU A 241 -12.74 4.87 11.52
N ARG A 242 -12.61 6.05 12.15
CA ARG A 242 -13.54 7.16 11.92
C ARG A 242 -13.39 7.64 10.47
N LEU A 243 -14.28 7.16 9.60
CA LEU A 243 -14.50 7.69 8.28
C LEU A 243 -15.38 8.94 8.42
N THR A 244 -14.77 10.11 8.34
CA THR A 244 -15.54 11.35 8.15
C THR A 244 -15.98 11.40 6.70
N ARG A 245 -17.27 11.19 6.45
CA ARG A 245 -17.86 11.49 5.14
C ARG A 245 -17.60 12.98 4.84
N PRO A 246 -17.07 13.36 3.67
CA PRO A 246 -17.16 14.75 3.23
C PRO A 246 -18.63 15.14 3.23
N GLY A 247 -18.96 16.25 3.90
CA GLY A 247 -20.33 16.73 4.00
C GLY A 247 -20.95 16.85 2.62
N ALA A 248 -22.17 16.33 2.47
CA ALA A 248 -22.99 16.63 1.32
C ALA A 248 -23.22 18.15 1.30
N ALA A 249 -22.51 18.86 0.43
CA ALA A 249 -22.87 20.22 0.08
C ALA A 249 -24.18 20.11 -0.71
N SER A 250 -25.28 20.40 -0.04
CA SER A 250 -26.56 20.67 -0.65
C SER A 250 -26.48 22.02 -1.38
N HIS A 251 -26.46 22.00 -2.71
CA HIS A 251 -27.02 23.05 -3.56
C HIS A 251 -27.50 22.42 -4.87
#